data_AF-A0AAW9GEZ9-F1
#
_entry.id   AF-A0AAW9GEZ9-F1
#
_cell.length_a   1.000
_cell.length_b   1.000
_cell.length_c   1.000
_cell.angle_alpha   90.00
_cell.angle_beta   90.00
_cell.angle_gamma   90.00
#
_symmetry.space_group_name_H-M   'P 1'
#
loop_
_entity.id
_entity.type
_entity.pdbx_description
1 polymer ?
#
loop_
_entity_poly.entity_id
_entity_poly.type
_entity_poly.pdbx_seq_one_letter_code
_entity_poly.pdbx_strand_id
1 'polypeptide(L)'
;MNNLTRNKKPSQYIITIVAEEKLETLIHGYTIDEKRTVCFVEGIKSDEVFYVCDFSSKVFLKHTKKSKEHVTANPATSANNTPNC
;
A
#
# COMPACT_ATOMS: atom_id res chain seq x y z
N MET A 1 -2.75 22.03 -26.87
CA MET A 1 -2.69 20.64 -26.35
C MET A 1 -1.77 20.66 -25.15
N ASN A 2 -2.34 20.57 -23.94
CA ASN A 2 -1.63 20.89 -22.71
C ASN A 2 -1.27 19.57 -22.04
N ASN A 3 -0.08 19.05 -22.31
CA ASN A 3 0.41 17.80 -21.71
C ASN A 3 0.83 18.07 -20.25
N LEU A 4 -0.14 18.06 -19.34
CA LEU A 4 0.14 18.06 -17.90
C LEU A 4 0.52 16.63 -17.49
N THR A 5 1.79 16.26 -17.69
CA THR A 5 2.33 15.01 -17.12
C THR A 5 2.38 15.17 -15.61
N ARG A 6 1.29 14.80 -14.94
CA ARG A 6 1.22 14.69 -13.48
C ARG A 6 2.19 13.58 -13.08
N ASN A 7 3.42 13.96 -12.70
CA ASN A 7 4.42 13.08 -12.07
C ASN A 7 3.91 12.64 -10.69
N LYS A 8 2.92 11.74 -10.66
CA LYS A 8 2.42 11.14 -9.43
C LYS A 8 3.37 10.00 -9.08
N LYS A 9 4.11 10.15 -7.97
CA LYS A 9 4.96 9.06 -7.44
C LYS A 9 4.10 7.79 -7.31
N PRO A 10 4.57 6.63 -7.79
CA PRO A 10 3.80 5.39 -7.67
C PRO A 10 3.53 5.07 -6.20
N SER A 11 2.30 4.60 -5.93
CA SER A 11 1.92 4.12 -4.60
C SER A 11 2.81 2.94 -4.21
N GLN A 12 3.22 2.92 -2.94
CA GLN A 12 3.99 1.80 -2.38
C GLN A 12 3.07 0.95 -1.53
N TYR A 13 3.24 -0.38 -1.60
CA TYR A 13 2.43 -1.35 -0.87
C TYR A 13 3.32 -2.28 -0.04
N ILE A 14 2.79 -2.73 1.09
CA ILE A 14 3.28 -3.88 1.84
C ILE A 14 2.49 -5.10 1.36
N ILE A 15 3.20 -6.18 1.04
CA ILE A 15 2.61 -7.40 0.50
C ILE A 15 2.77 -8.51 1.53
N THR A 16 1.69 -9.18 1.88
CA THR A 16 1.71 -10.34 2.78
C THR A 16 0.94 -11.50 2.17
N ILE A 17 1.48 -12.71 2.33
CA ILE A 17 0.77 -13.95 1.99
C ILE A 17 -0.28 -14.22 3.07
N VAL A 18 -1.50 -14.51 2.66
CA VAL A 18 -2.63 -14.80 3.55
C VAL A 18 -3.10 -16.23 3.28
N ALA A 19 -3.35 -16.98 4.36
CA ALA A 19 -3.91 -18.31 4.27
C ALA A 19 -5.42 -18.25 3.94
N GLU A 20 -5.95 -19.25 3.23
CA GLU A 20 -7.33 -19.26 2.73
C GLU A 20 -8.35 -19.06 3.85
N GLU A 21 -8.15 -19.69 5.00
CA GLU A 21 -9.03 -19.61 6.17
C GLU A 21 -9.03 -18.24 6.87
N LYS A 22 -8.09 -17.36 6.51
CA LYS A 22 -7.98 -15.99 7.04
C LYS A 22 -8.42 -14.95 6.02
N LEU A 23 -8.98 -15.37 4.89
CA LEU A 23 -9.48 -14.44 3.89
C LEU A 23 -10.74 -13.75 4.38
N GLU A 24 -10.78 -12.45 4.14
CA GLU A 24 -11.96 -11.61 4.29
C GLU A 24 -12.96 -11.94 3.16
N THR A 25 -14.20 -11.46 3.27
CA THR A 25 -15.13 -11.57 2.14
C THR A 25 -14.63 -10.69 0.98
N LEU A 26 -14.21 -11.35 -0.09
CA LEU A 26 -13.61 -10.69 -1.25
C LEU A 26 -14.61 -10.53 -2.40
N ILE A 27 -14.64 -9.33 -2.96
CA ILE A 27 -15.38 -8.98 -4.18
C ILE A 27 -14.43 -9.12 -5.38
N HIS A 28 -14.79 -9.93 -6.37
CA HIS A 28 -14.01 -10.07 -7.59
C HIS A 28 -13.98 -8.75 -8.36
N GLY A 29 -12.77 -8.27 -8.64
CA GLY A 29 -12.52 -7.07 -9.43
C GLY A 29 -12.12 -7.43 -10.85
N TYR A 30 -10.82 -7.35 -11.12
CA TYR A 30 -10.26 -7.49 -12.47
C TYR A 30 -9.42 -8.76 -12.59
N THR A 31 -9.56 -9.48 -13.68
CA THR A 31 -8.70 -10.60 -14.03
C THR A 31 -7.37 -10.08 -14.59
N ILE A 32 -6.24 -10.52 -14.03
CA ILE A 32 -4.89 -10.21 -14.53
C ILE A 32 -4.55 -11.16 -15.69
N ASP A 33 -4.82 -12.45 -15.50
CA ASP A 33 -4.67 -13.53 -16.48
C ASP A 33 -5.62 -14.68 -16.13
N GLU A 34 -5.55 -15.81 -16.82
CA GLU A 34 -6.48 -16.92 -16.62
C GLU A 34 -6.49 -17.53 -15.21
N LYS A 35 -5.48 -17.24 -14.37
CA LYS A 35 -5.36 -17.78 -13.00
C LYS A 35 -5.50 -16.72 -11.93
N ARG A 36 -5.07 -15.49 -12.21
CA ARG A 36 -4.90 -14.43 -11.21
C ARG A 36 -5.99 -13.38 -11.33
N THR A 37 -6.65 -13.10 -10.21
CA THR A 37 -7.68 -12.07 -10.11
C THR A 37 -7.34 -11.08 -9.01
N VAL A 38 -7.54 -9.80 -9.28
CA VAL A 38 -7.55 -8.74 -8.26
C VAL A 38 -8.91 -8.74 -7.59
N CYS A 39 -8.91 -8.84 -6.26
CA CYS A 39 -10.12 -8.81 -5.45
C CYS A 39 -10.07 -7.66 -4.44
N PHE A 40 -11.25 -7.16 -4.08
CA PHE A 40 -11.42 -6.04 -3.15
C PHE A 40 -12.14 -6.47 -1.89
N VAL A 41 -11.90 -5.74 -0.80
CA VAL A 41 -12.63 -5.95 0.45
C VAL A 41 -13.83 -5.01 0.46
N GLU A 42 -15.00 -5.54 0.80
CA GLU A 42 -16.21 -4.71 0.94
C GLU A 42 -16.01 -3.60 1.98
N GLY A 43 -16.38 -2.37 1.62
CA GLY A 43 -16.25 -1.21 2.50
C GLY A 43 -14.82 -0.62 2.63
N ILE A 44 -13.79 -1.23 2.02
CA ILE A 44 -12.44 -0.68 1.99
C ILE A 44 -12.14 -0.10 0.60
N LYS A 45 -11.43 1.03 0.54
CA LYS A 45 -11.03 1.61 -0.74
C LYS A 45 -10.02 0.70 -1.44
N SER A 46 -10.26 0.49 -2.74
CA SER A 46 -9.43 -0.38 -3.58
C SER A 46 -7.96 0.04 -3.69
N ASP A 47 -7.65 1.32 -3.44
CA ASP A 47 -6.28 1.81 -3.46
C ASP A 47 -5.58 1.73 -2.08
N GLU A 48 -6.33 1.44 -1.02
CA GLU A 48 -5.83 1.23 0.34
C GLU A 48 -5.52 -0.25 0.61
N VAL A 49 -6.45 -1.15 0.28
CA VAL A 49 -6.28 -2.61 0.42
C VAL A 49 -6.88 -3.33 -0.78
N PHE A 50 -6.13 -4.26 -1.35
CA PHE A 50 -6.63 -5.22 -2.34
C PHE A 50 -5.88 -6.54 -2.27
N TYR A 51 -6.43 -7.57 -2.89
CA TYR A 51 -5.83 -8.90 -2.94
C TYR A 51 -5.49 -9.26 -4.38
N VAL A 52 -4.40 -10.00 -4.57
CA VAL A 52 -4.14 -10.77 -5.80
C VAL A 52 -4.28 -12.23 -5.44
N CYS A 53 -5.25 -12.89 -6.06
CA CYS A 53 -5.64 -14.26 -5.76
C CYS A 53 -5.33 -15.15 -6.96
N ASP A 54 -4.58 -16.22 -6.75
CA ASP A 54 -4.55 -17.38 -7.64
C ASP A 54 -5.33 -18.51 -6.96
N PHE A 55 -6.60 -18.66 -7.37
CA PHE A 55 -7.49 -19.67 -6.80
C PHE A 55 -7.08 -21.10 -7.18
N SER A 56 -6.34 -21.27 -8.28
CA SER A 56 -5.87 -22.59 -8.73
C SER A 56 -4.75 -23.13 -7.85
N SER A 57 -3.85 -22.26 -7.40
CA SER A 57 -2.74 -22.61 -6.51
C SER A 57 -2.99 -22.28 -5.03
N LYS A 58 -4.15 -21.69 -4.71
CA LYS A 58 -4.53 -21.24 -3.35
C LYS A 58 -3.53 -20.24 -2.76
N VAL A 59 -3.01 -19.35 -3.59
CA VAL A 59 -2.08 -18.28 -3.17
C VAL A 59 -2.83 -16.95 -3.13
N PHE A 60 -2.78 -16.28 -1.98
CA PHE A 60 -3.48 -15.01 -1.77
C PHE A 60 -2.54 -13.96 -1.21
N LEU A 61 -2.37 -12.86 -1.96
CA LEU A 61 -1.47 -11.77 -1.61
C LEU A 61 -2.26 -10.52 -1.25
N LYS A 62 -2.25 -10.14 0.04
CA LYS A 62 -2.82 -8.88 0.52
C LYS A 62 -1.84 -7.74 0.25
N HIS A 63 -2.31 -6.71 -0.44
CA HIS A 63 -1.58 -5.47 -0.69
C HIS A 63 -2.18 -4.38 0.18
N THR A 64 -1.38 -3.83 1.09
CA THR A 64 -1.79 -2.71 1.94
C THR A 64 -0.95 -1.49 1.59
N LYS A 65 -1.60 -0.37 1.26
CA LYS A 65 -0.92 0.87 0.91
C LYS A 65 -0.07 1.34 2.08
N LYS A 66 1.20 1.67 1.83
CA LYS A 66 2.01 2.36 2.84
C LYS A 66 1.39 3.73 3.11
N SER A 67 1.04 4.00 4.36
CA SER A 67 0.78 5.36 4.81
C SER A 67 2.05 6.18 4.59
N LYS A 68 1.90 7.42 4.13
CA LYS A 68 3.00 8.38 4.23
C LYS A 68 3.15 8.67 5.72
N GLU A 69 4.11 8.03 6.38
CA GLU A 69 4.60 8.56 7.65
C GLU A 69 5.01 10.01 7.37
N HIS A 70 4.31 10.96 7.98
CA HIS A 70 4.84 12.30 8.13
C HIS A 70 6.08 12.14 9.02
N VAL A 71 7.24 12.01 8.40
CA VAL A 71 8.50 12.31 9.08
C VAL A 71 8.48 13.81 9.35
N THR A 72 7.86 14.22 10.46
CA THR A 72 8.24 15.46 11.15
C THR A 72 9.60 15.20 11.77
N ALA A 73 10.63 15.20 10.93
CA ALA A 73 11.95 15.59 11.39
C ALA A 73 11.85 17.08 11.69
N ASN A 74 11.68 17.43 12.96
CA ASN A 74 11.91 18.80 13.40
C ASN A 74 13.36 19.17 13.04
N PRO A 75 13.61 20.20 12.21
CA PRO A 75 14.96 20.72 12.03
C PRO A 75 15.32 21.58 13.24
N ALA A 76 16.40 21.19 13.92
CA ALA A 76 17.29 21.95 14.80
C ALA A 76 16.75 23.16 15.60
N THR A 77 16.81 23.06 16.93
CA THR A 77 17.15 24.23 17.77
C THR A 77 18.60 24.09 18.21
N SER A 78 19.46 24.89 17.57
CA SER A 78 20.76 25.28 18.11
C SER A 78 20.51 26.07 19.40
N ALA A 79 21.12 25.66 20.50
CA ALA A 79 21.35 26.52 21.65
C ALA A 79 22.77 26.25 22.15
N ASN A 80 23.67 27.14 21.73
CA ASN A 80 24.97 27.40 22.36
C ASN A 80 24.80 27.49 23.89
N ASN A 81 25.80 27.03 24.65
CA ASN A 81 26.33 27.72 25.84
C ASN A 81 27.59 27.00 26.34
N THR A 82 28.75 27.54 25.97
CA THR A 82 30.00 27.36 26.71
C THR A 82 30.08 28.48 27.75
N PRO A 83 30.36 28.21 29.04
CA PRO A 83 30.96 29.21 29.90
C PRO A 83 32.47 28.95 30.01
N ASN A 84 33.24 30.00 29.74
CA ASN A 84 34.62 30.14 30.15
C ASN A 84 34.71 30.08 31.69
N CYS A 85 35.57 29.18 32.21
CA CYS A 85 36.64 29.39 33.20
C CYS A 85 37.24 28.04 33.58
#